data_AF-A0A5C4T5V4-F1
#
_entry.id   AF-A0A5C4T5V4-F1
#
_cell.length_a   1.000
_cell.length_b   1.000
_cell.length_c   1.000
_cell.angle_alpha   90.00
_cell.angle_beta   90.00
_cell.angle_gamma   90.00
#
_symmetry.space_group_name_H-M   'P 1'
#
loop_
_entity.id
_entity.type
_entity.pdbx_description
1 polymer ?
#
loop_
_entity_poly.entity_id
_entity_poly.type
_entity_poly.pdbx_seq_one_letter_code
_entity_poly.pdbx_strand_id
1 'polypeptide(L)' 'MFFAWINRIHLLWAFALLAAAHAVLYYSLGNSNWIMLAILAALVDTGIIAVIQTVSRMNRGKADE' A
#
# COMPACT_ATOMS: atom_id res chain seq x y z
N MET A 1 -2.13 -7.25 18.33
CA MET A 1 -3.08 -7.79 17.32
C MET A 1 -2.96 -7.11 15.96
N PHE A 2 -2.86 -5.77 15.86
CA PHE A 2 -2.85 -5.03 14.59
C PHE A 2 -1.73 -5.41 13.60
N PHE A 3 -0.48 -5.55 14.08
CA PHE A 3 0.67 -5.89 13.24
C PHE A 3 0.61 -7.29 12.60
N ALA A 4 -0.04 -8.26 13.25
CA ALA A 4 -0.21 -9.61 12.70
C ALA A 4 -1.26 -9.64 11.58
N TRP A 5 -2.25 -8.74 11.63
CA TRP A 5 -3.26 -8.59 10.59
C TRP A 5 -2.68 -7.96 9.32
N ILE A 6 -1.89 -6.88 9.48
CA ILE A 6 -1.17 -6.24 8.37
C ILE A 6 -0.24 -7.22 7.63
N ASN A 7 0.36 -8.18 8.34
CA ASN A 7 1.23 -9.18 7.73
C ASN A 7 0.48 -10.26 6.93
N ARG A 8 -0.85 -10.38 7.08
CA ARG A 8 -1.70 -11.27 6.25
C ARG A 8 -2.29 -10.57 5.03
N ILE A 9 -2.21 -9.25 4.94
CA ILE A 9 -2.74 -8.52 3.80
C ILE A 9 -1.86 -8.80 2.61
N HIS A 10 -2.46 -9.35 1.55
CA HIS A 10 -1.79 -9.55 0.28
C HIS A 10 -1.51 -8.17 -0.33
N LEU A 11 -0.24 -7.75 -0.35
CA LEU A 11 0.20 -6.45 -0.85
C LEU A 11 -0.34 -6.12 -2.25
N LEU A 12 -0.45 -7.14 -3.11
CA LEU A 12 -1.01 -7.01 -4.46
C LEU A 12 -2.51 -6.66 -4.46
N TRP A 13 -3.29 -7.19 -3.50
CA TRP A 13 -4.70 -6.85 -3.36
C TRP A 13 -4.88 -5.44 -2.81
N ALA A 14 -4.06 -5.05 -1.83
CA ALA A 14 -4.05 -3.68 -1.33
C ALA A 14 -3.69 -2.69 -2.45
N PHE A 15 -2.69 -3.02 -3.27
CA PHE A 15 -2.32 -2.23 -4.45
C PHE A 15 -3.49 -2.04 -5.41
N ALA A 16 -4.14 -3.14 -5.82
CA ALA A 16 -5.23 -3.10 -6.79
C ALA A 16 -6.41 -2.26 -6.27
N LEU A 17 -6.75 -2.41 -4.99
CA LEU A 17 -7.87 -1.69 -4.38
C LEU A 17 -7.56 -0.19 -4.25
N LEU A 18 -6.35 0.17 -3.82
CA LEU A 18 -5.92 1.57 -3.73
C LEU A 18 -5.78 2.23 -5.12
N ALA A 19 -5.26 1.51 -6.10
CA ALA A 19 -5.15 1.98 -7.48
C ALA A 19 -6.53 2.25 -8.07
N ALA A 20 -7.49 1.34 -7.85
CA ALA A 20 -8.87 1.53 -8.28
C ALA A 20 -9.53 2.73 -7.58
N ALA A 21 -9.36 2.88 -6.27
CA ALA A 21 -9.90 4.00 -5.51
C ALA A 21 -9.35 5.35 -6.00
N HIS A 22 -8.03 5.45 -6.18
CA HIS A 22 -7.41 6.66 -6.72
C HIS A 22 -7.79 6.91 -8.18
N ALA A 23 -7.91 5.86 -9.00
CA ALA A 23 -8.33 6.00 -10.38
C ALA A 23 -9.73 6.59 -10.49
N VAL A 24 -10.69 6.11 -9.69
CA VAL A 24 -12.06 6.65 -9.63
C VAL A 24 -12.03 8.11 -9.15
N LEU A 25 -11.23 8.42 -8.14
CA LEU A 25 -11.14 9.77 -7.59
C LEU A 25 -10.53 10.76 -8.61
N TYR A 26 -9.39 10.44 -9.20
CA TYR A 26 -8.75 11.30 -10.19
C TYR A 26 -9.55 11.42 -11.49
N TYR A 27 -10.27 10.36 -11.88
CA TYR A 27 -11.23 10.41 -12.97
C TYR A 27 -12.37 11.39 -12.66
N SER A 28 -12.94 11.31 -11.45
CA SER A 28 -13.98 12.25 -11.00
C SER A 28 -13.50 13.69 -10.89
N LEU A 29 -12.21 13.92 -10.64
CA LEU A 29 -11.60 15.26 -10.63
C LEU A 29 -11.30 15.81 -12.04
N GLY A 30 -11.52 15.04 -13.11
CA GLY A 30 -11.27 15.48 -14.48
C GLY A 30 -9.78 15.66 -14.80
N ASN A 31 -8.88 14.98 -14.07
CA ASN A 31 -7.45 15.04 -14.37
C ASN A 31 -7.15 14.29 -15.67
N SER A 32 -6.42 14.91 -16.60
CA SER A 32 -6.03 14.28 -17.88
C SER A 32 -5.07 13.10 -17.70
N ASN A 33 -4.23 13.13 -16.66
CA ASN A 33 -3.27 12.07 -16.33
C ASN A 33 -3.74 11.18 -15.16
N TRP A 34 -5.06 11.02 -15.00
CA TRP A 34 -5.68 10.33 -13.87
C TRP A 34 -5.16 8.90 -13.63
N ILE A 35 -4.89 8.13 -14.69
CA ILE A 35 -4.34 6.77 -14.59
C ILE A 35 -2.93 6.79 -13.99
N MET A 36 -2.05 7.65 -14.53
CA MET A 36 -0.66 7.74 -14.09
C MET A 36 -0.58 8.18 -12.63
N LEU A 37 -1.38 9.18 -12.24
CA LEU A 37 -1.48 9.66 -10.86
C LEU A 37 -2.01 8.57 -9.92
N ALA A 38 -3.02 7.81 -10.33
CA ALA A 38 -3.57 6.72 -9.53
C ALA A 38 -2.57 5.61 -9.27
N ILE A 39 -1.80 5.22 -10.30
CA ILE A 39 -0.76 4.19 -10.18
C ILE A 39 0.37 4.69 -9.28
N LEU A 40 0.84 5.93 -9.45
CA LEU A 40 1.88 6.51 -8.59
C LEU A 40 1.43 6.57 -7.13
N ALA A 41 0.21 7.05 -6.87
CA ALA A 41 -0.34 7.14 -5.52
C ALA A 41 -0.42 5.75 -4.87
N ALA A 42 -1.02 4.77 -5.57
CA ALA A 42 -1.11 3.40 -5.08
C ALA A 42 0.27 2.73 -4.88
N LEU A 43 1.25 3.05 -5.72
CA LEU A 43 2.62 2.57 -5.58
C LEU A 43 3.30 3.13 -4.33
N VAL A 44 3.11 4.41 -4.05
CA VAL A 44 3.61 5.04 -2.82
C VAL A 44 2.95 4.43 -1.60
N ASP A 45 1.63 4.30 -1.59
CA ASP A 45 0.90 3.73 -0.45
C ASP A 45 1.30 2.28 -0.16
N THR A 46 1.46 1.45 -1.20
CA THR A 46 1.93 0.07 -1.03
C THR A 46 3.40 -0.03 -0.69
N GLY A 47 4.24 0.88 -1.19
CA GLY A 47 5.64 1.00 -0.78
C GLY A 47 5.75 1.27 0.72
N ILE A 48 4.94 2.19 1.26
CA ILE A 48 4.90 2.49 2.70
C ILE A 48 4.49 1.25 3.50
N ILE A 49 3.43 0.54 3.07
CA ILE A 49 2.98 -0.70 3.73
C ILE A 49 4.09 -1.76 3.70
N ALA A 50 4.78 -1.93 2.57
CA ALA A 50 5.88 -2.90 2.45
C ALA A 50 7.06 -2.56 3.37
N VAL A 51 7.42 -1.28 3.50
CA VAL A 51 8.46 -0.82 4.44
C VAL A 51 8.04 -1.09 5.87
N ILE A 52 6.81 -0.76 6.26
CA ILE A 52 6.29 -1.02 7.61
C ILE A 52 6.31 -2.52 7.91
N GLN A 53 5.89 -3.37 6.97
CA GLN A 53 5.95 -4.83 7.12
C GLN A 53 7.40 -5.31 7.29
N THR A 54 8.33 -4.77 6.52
CA THR A 54 9.76 -5.15 6.57
C THR A 54 10.41 -4.75 7.89
N VAL A 55 10.22 -3.50 8.32
CA VAL A 55 10.72 -2.99 9.60
C VAL A 55 10.10 -3.77 10.77
N SER A 56 8.79 -4.04 10.72
CA SER A 56 8.11 -4.84 11.76
C SER A 56 8.66 -6.27 11.85
N ARG A 57 8.98 -6.91 10.71
CA ARG A 57 9.62 -8.24 10.69
C ARG A 57 11.04 -8.20 11.24
N MET A 58 11.85 -7.20 10.88
CA MET A 58 13.19 -7.01 11.43
C MET A 58 13.17 -6.80 12.95
N ASN A 59 12.22 -6.00 13.45
CA ASN A 59 12.14 -5.70 14.88
C ASN A 59 11.69 -6.91 15.71
N ARG A 60 10.90 -7.83 15.13
CA ARG A 60 10.56 -9.11 15.79
C ARG A 60 11.77 -10.04 15.85
N GLY A 61 12.56 -10.17 14.78
CA GLY A 61 13.75 -11.02 14.77
C GLY A 61 14.80 -10.63 15.82
N LYS A 62 14.93 -9.33 16.14
CA LYS A 62 15.83 -8.83 17.19
C LYS A 62 15.33 -9.00 18.63
N ALA A 63 14.04 -9.29 18.82
CA ALA A 63 13.48 -9.53 20.16
C ALA A 63 13.57 -11.00 20.58
N ASP A 64 13.91 -11.88 19.62
CA ASP A 64 14.04 -13.33 19.80
C ASP A 64 15.52 -13.77 19.93
N GLU A 65 16.48 -12.83 19.86
CA GLU A 65 17.92 -12.97 20.20
C GLU A 65 18.21 -12.51 21.64
#